data_AF-A0A1M6ETD9-F1
#
_entry.id   AF-A0A1M6ETD9-F1
#
_cell.length_a   1.000
_cell.length_b   1.000
_cell.length_c   1.000
_cell.angle_alpha   90.00
_cell.angle_beta   90.00
_cell.angle_gamma   90.00
#
_symmetry.space_group_name_H-M   'P 1'
#
loop_
_entity.id
_entity.type
_entity.pdbx_description
1 polymer ?
#
loop_
_entity_poly.entity_id
_entity_poly.type
_entity_poly.pdbx_seq_one_letter_code
_entity_poly.pdbx_strand_id
1 'polypeptide(L)'
;MEYFSVIISVAALVLTFFNYMRLFKLDEKKEYKDKRLYFKTCVDETKDALEIVIHQTQEVMARRNDFDLLDSPYIGSHGFQQAYNLYMMHLRNIQQIKKELSDIYKELSSSLELGDKEAFDYCTSIHKRVADCNVRYFENYSKIKSVVDGIENIARHAKENS
;
A
#
# COMPACT_ATOMS: atom_id res chain seq x y z
N MET A 1 18.32 -22.70 -0.54
CA MET A 1 17.69 -21.35 -0.64
C MET A 1 17.45 -20.90 -2.08
N GLU A 2 18.22 -21.37 -3.07
CA GLU A 2 18.07 -20.96 -4.48
C GLU A 2 16.76 -21.43 -5.16
N TYR A 3 16.19 -22.57 -4.74
CA TYR A 3 14.93 -23.07 -5.32
C TYR A 3 13.74 -22.16 -5.03
N PHE A 4 13.69 -21.50 -3.87
CA PHE A 4 12.59 -20.60 -3.51
C PHE A 4 12.61 -19.31 -4.34
N SER A 5 13.79 -18.74 -4.62
CA SER A 5 13.89 -17.54 -5.46
C SER A 5 13.50 -17.85 -6.91
N VAL A 6 13.88 -19.03 -7.43
CA VAL A 6 13.47 -19.47 -8.78
C VAL A 6 11.96 -19.67 -8.86
N ILE A 7 11.34 -20.28 -7.85
CA ILE A 7 9.87 -20.47 -7.81
C ILE A 7 9.14 -19.11 -7.78
N ILE A 8 9.61 -18.16 -6.97
CA ILE A 8 9.02 -16.81 -6.91
C ILE A 8 9.19 -16.08 -8.24
N SER A 9 10.34 -16.22 -8.89
CA SER A 9 10.63 -15.61 -10.20
C SER A 9 9.72 -16.18 -11.30
N VAL A 10 9.49 -17.49 -11.28
CA VAL A 10 8.59 -18.18 -12.21
C VAL A 10 7.13 -17.77 -11.95
N ALA A 11 6.71 -17.67 -10.68
CA ALA A 11 5.37 -17.19 -10.34
C ALA A 11 5.14 -15.74 -10.82
N ALA A 12 6.14 -14.87 -10.67
CA ALA A 12 6.10 -13.49 -11.16
C ALA A 12 6.01 -13.43 -12.69
N LEU A 13 6.74 -14.30 -13.41
CA LEU A 13 6.69 -14.42 -14.88
C LEU A 13 5.34 -14.93 -15.36
N VAL A 14 4.74 -15.89 -14.66
CA VAL A 14 3.40 -16.41 -14.99
C VAL A 14 2.34 -15.32 -14.77
N LEU A 15 2.41 -14.58 -13.67
CA LEU A 15 1.50 -13.45 -13.41
C LEU A 15 1.65 -12.33 -14.44
N THR A 16 2.88 -11.98 -14.82
CA THR A 16 3.13 -10.99 -15.87
C THR A 16 2.69 -11.49 -17.25
N PHE A 17 2.84 -12.78 -17.55
CA PHE A 17 2.32 -13.38 -18.78
C PHE A 17 0.78 -13.38 -18.81
N PHE A 18 0.10 -13.68 -17.70
CA PHE A 18 -1.36 -13.58 -17.61
C PHE A 18 -1.84 -12.12 -17.74
N ASN A 19 -1.13 -11.17 -17.14
CA ASN A 19 -1.42 -9.75 -17.30
C ASN A 19 -1.17 -9.28 -18.74
N TYR A 20 -0.09 -9.74 -19.38
CA TYR A 20 0.20 -9.45 -20.79
C TYR A 20 -0.85 -10.05 -21.73
N MET A 21 -1.25 -11.31 -21.52
CA MET A 21 -2.31 -11.96 -22.31
C MET A 21 -3.67 -11.31 -22.10
N ARG A 22 -3.96 -10.79 -20.90
CA ARG A 22 -5.16 -10.01 -20.62
C ARG A 22 -5.13 -8.67 -21.35
N LEU A 23 -4.00 -7.97 -21.33
CA LEU A 23 -3.80 -6.71 -22.06
C LEU A 23 -3.86 -6.92 -23.58
N PHE A 24 -3.24 -7.97 -24.11
CA PHE A 24 -3.27 -8.31 -25.53
C PHE A 24 -4.69 -8.67 -26.01
N LYS A 25 -5.46 -9.40 -25.19
CA LYS A 25 -6.89 -9.67 -25.47
C LYS A 25 -7.79 -8.43 -25.38
N LEU A 26 -7.39 -7.42 -24.60
CA LEU A 26 -8.05 -6.12 -24.52
C LEU A 26 -7.67 -5.23 -25.71
N ASP A 27 -6.48 -5.42 -26.29
CA ASP A 27 -5.97 -4.69 -27.47
C ASP A 27 -6.54 -5.24 -28.79
N GLU A 28 -6.72 -6.57 -28.90
CA GLU A 28 -7.26 -7.24 -30.10
C GLU A 28 -8.78 -7.08 -30.27
N LYS A 29 -9.52 -6.88 -29.19
CA LYS A 29 -10.95 -6.59 -29.26
C LYS A 29 -11.12 -5.08 -29.26
N LYS A 30 -11.76 -4.53 -30.30
CA LYS A 30 -12.39 -3.19 -30.29
C LYS A 30 -13.54 -3.08 -29.27
N GLU A 31 -13.40 -3.67 -28.09
CA GLU A 31 -14.21 -3.42 -26.93
C GLU A 31 -13.66 -2.17 -26.23
N TYR A 32 -13.84 -1.00 -26.86
CA TYR A 32 -14.04 0.23 -26.08
C TYR A 32 -15.36 0.06 -25.33
N LYS A 33 -15.39 -0.84 -24.35
CA LYS A 33 -16.51 -1.06 -23.45
C LYS A 33 -16.57 0.17 -22.56
N ASP A 34 -17.26 1.18 -23.08
CA ASP A 34 -17.67 2.42 -22.46
C ASP A 34 -16.54 3.09 -21.66
N LYS A 35 -15.89 4.11 -22.23
CA LYS A 35 -14.88 4.94 -21.55
C LYS A 35 -15.26 5.27 -20.09
N ARG A 36 -16.55 5.51 -19.86
CA ARG A 36 -17.12 5.81 -18.53
C ARG A 36 -16.91 4.66 -17.55
N LEU A 37 -17.07 3.42 -18.00
CA LEU A 37 -16.85 2.23 -17.18
C LEU A 37 -15.37 2.09 -16.80
N TYR A 38 -14.44 2.28 -17.75
CA TYR A 38 -13.01 2.19 -17.46
C TYR A 38 -12.55 3.30 -16.50
N PHE A 39 -13.02 4.52 -16.72
CA PHE A 39 -12.74 5.65 -15.82
C PHE A 39 -13.30 5.41 -14.43
N LYS A 40 -14.55 4.92 -14.35
CA LYS A 40 -15.18 4.55 -13.08
C LYS A 40 -14.38 3.48 -12.34
N THR A 41 -13.96 2.41 -13.03
CA THR A 41 -13.10 1.37 -12.43
C THR A 41 -11.80 1.95 -11.90
N CYS A 42 -11.14 2.86 -12.63
CA CYS A 42 -9.91 3.49 -12.18
C CYS A 42 -10.11 4.39 -10.95
N VAL A 43 -11.23 5.13 -10.90
CA VAL A 43 -11.63 5.93 -9.74
C VAL A 43 -11.91 5.04 -8.54
N ASP A 44 -12.69 3.98 -8.73
CA ASP A 44 -13.04 3.02 -7.69
C ASP A 44 -11.79 2.31 -7.15
N GLU A 45 -10.88 1.84 -8.01
CA GLU A 45 -9.59 1.24 -7.63
C GLU A 45 -8.71 2.19 -6.81
N THR A 46 -8.64 3.46 -7.23
CA THR A 46 -7.86 4.48 -6.52
C THR A 46 -8.47 4.78 -5.15
N LYS A 47 -9.80 4.86 -5.09
CA LYS A 47 -10.55 5.09 -3.86
C LYS A 47 -10.35 3.92 -2.88
N ASP A 48 -10.48 2.68 -3.34
CA ASP A 48 -10.29 1.48 -2.53
C ASP A 48 -8.85 1.41 -1.98
N ALA A 49 -7.85 1.71 -2.83
CA ALA A 49 -6.46 1.79 -2.39
C ALA A 49 -6.28 2.85 -1.28
N LEU A 50 -6.86 4.04 -1.45
CA LEU A 50 -6.80 5.11 -0.44
C LEU A 50 -7.49 4.71 0.87
N GLU A 51 -8.65 4.05 0.80
CA GLU A 51 -9.38 3.56 1.98
C GLU A 51 -8.57 2.51 2.75
N ILE A 52 -7.93 1.56 2.05
CA ILE A 52 -7.04 0.56 2.66
C ILE A 52 -5.91 1.24 3.42
N VAL A 53 -5.23 2.21 2.78
CA VAL A 53 -4.13 2.96 3.41
C VAL A 53 -4.63 3.69 4.66
N ILE A 54 -5.79 4.33 4.61
CA ILE A 54 -6.37 5.04 5.75
C ILE A 54 -6.66 4.08 6.90
N HIS A 55 -7.43 3.02 6.66
CA HIS A 55 -7.90 2.11 7.69
C HIS A 55 -6.73 1.40 8.38
N GLN A 56 -5.82 0.83 7.61
CA GLN A 56 -4.67 0.10 8.14
C GLN A 56 -3.68 1.04 8.85
N THR A 57 -3.47 2.26 8.35
CA THR A 57 -2.65 3.24 9.08
C THR A 57 -3.30 3.60 10.42
N GLN A 58 -4.62 3.76 10.46
CA GLN A 58 -5.36 4.02 11.71
C GLN A 58 -5.24 2.86 12.70
N GLU A 59 -5.33 1.61 12.24
CA GLU A 59 -5.12 0.41 13.07
C GLU A 59 -3.78 0.50 13.81
N VAL A 60 -2.69 0.77 13.07
CA VAL A 60 -1.36 0.74 13.67
C VAL A 60 -1.06 2.01 14.48
N MET A 61 -1.70 3.13 14.17
CA MET A 61 -1.69 4.32 15.03
C MET A 61 -2.42 4.09 16.36
N ALA A 62 -3.55 3.38 16.33
CA ALA A 62 -4.29 3.03 17.54
C ALA A 62 -3.43 2.15 18.46
N ARG A 63 -2.84 1.07 17.92
CA ARG A 63 -1.92 0.20 18.67
C ARG A 63 -0.74 0.95 19.27
N ARG A 64 -0.14 1.89 18.52
CA ARG A 64 0.93 2.75 19.03
C ARG A 64 0.48 3.61 20.22
N ASN A 65 -0.77 4.06 20.25
CA ASN A 65 -1.28 4.86 21.37
C ASN A 65 -1.45 4.01 22.64
N ASP A 66 -1.57 2.70 22.50
CA ASP A 66 -1.71 1.77 23.62
C ASP A 66 -0.35 1.40 24.26
N PHE A 67 0.78 1.83 23.69
CA PHE A 67 2.11 1.52 24.25
C PHE A 67 2.30 2.01 25.67
N ASP A 68 1.77 3.20 25.99
CA ASP A 68 1.86 3.77 27.33
C ASP A 68 1.02 2.96 28.35
N LEU A 69 0.03 2.19 27.88
CA LEU A 69 -0.82 1.33 28.71
C LEU A 69 -0.16 -0.02 29.03
N LEU A 70 0.95 -0.37 28.37
CA LEU A 70 1.62 -1.66 28.58
C LEU A 70 2.29 -1.73 29.96
N ASP A 71 2.62 -0.59 30.58
CA ASP A 71 3.22 -0.48 31.92
C ASP A 71 4.37 -1.49 32.08
N SER A 72 5.43 -1.27 31.29
CA SER A 72 6.57 -2.17 31.15
C SER A 72 7.88 -1.37 31.22
N PRO A 73 8.93 -1.88 31.88
CA PRO A 73 10.22 -1.19 32.00
C PRO A 73 10.95 -1.04 30.65
N TYR A 74 10.51 -1.75 29.63
CA TYR A 74 10.99 -1.55 28.26
C TYR A 74 10.50 -0.23 27.66
N ILE A 75 9.30 0.23 28.00
CA ILE A 75 8.74 1.49 27.48
C ILE A 75 9.58 2.65 28.03
N GLY A 76 10.07 3.51 27.13
CA GLY A 76 11.01 4.58 27.46
C GLY A 76 12.49 4.16 27.51
N SER A 77 12.80 2.88 27.32
CA SER A 77 14.18 2.42 27.19
C SER A 77 14.83 2.88 25.89
N HIS A 78 16.17 2.82 25.82
CA HIS A 78 16.90 3.11 24.59
C HIS A 78 16.48 2.20 23.41
N GLY A 79 16.23 0.91 23.69
CA GLY A 79 15.75 -0.04 22.67
C GLY A 79 14.36 0.31 22.15
N PHE A 80 13.46 0.75 23.04
CA PHE A 80 12.16 1.26 22.65
C PHE A 80 12.29 2.51 21.76
N GLN A 81 13.16 3.46 22.12
CA GLN A 81 13.33 4.68 21.33
C GLN A 81 13.83 4.40 19.91
N GLN A 82 14.73 3.41 19.75
CA GLN A 82 15.20 2.99 18.43
C GLN A 82 14.06 2.40 17.58
N ALA A 83 13.27 1.49 18.15
CA ALA A 83 12.11 0.90 17.48
C ALA A 83 11.07 1.98 17.13
N TYR A 84 10.80 2.89 18.06
CA TYR A 84 9.87 4.00 17.87
C TYR A 84 10.31 4.95 16.74
N ASN A 85 11.62 5.23 16.64
CA ASN A 85 12.15 6.05 15.54
C ASN A 85 11.95 5.35 14.17
N LEU A 86 12.15 4.03 14.09
CA LEU A 86 11.88 3.25 12.87
C LEU A 86 10.40 3.29 12.49
N TYR A 87 9.51 3.13 13.48
CA TYR A 87 8.07 3.30 13.30
C TYR A 87 7.75 4.67 12.70
N MET A 88 8.26 5.76 13.30
CA MET A 88 8.00 7.13 12.86
C MET A 88 8.51 7.40 11.45
N MET A 89 9.66 6.84 11.07
CA MET A 89 10.20 6.95 9.72
C MET A 89 9.26 6.32 8.68
N HIS A 90 8.84 5.08 8.90
CA HIS A 90 7.93 4.41 7.97
C HIS A 90 6.54 5.06 7.95
N LEU A 91 6.05 5.56 9.09
CA LEU A 91 4.77 6.27 9.16
C LEU A 91 4.78 7.52 8.29
N ARG A 92 5.88 8.29 8.30
CA ARG A 92 6.04 9.46 7.42
C ARG A 92 5.99 9.08 5.93
N ASN A 93 6.62 7.97 5.55
CA ASN A 93 6.56 7.48 4.18
C ASN A 93 5.12 7.10 3.79
N ILE A 94 4.38 6.42 4.68
CA ILE A 94 2.97 6.10 4.43
C ILE A 94 2.12 7.36 4.30
N GLN A 95 2.36 8.38 5.11
CA GLN A 95 1.65 9.67 5.00
C GLN A 95 1.91 10.35 3.65
N GLN A 96 3.14 10.27 3.13
CA GLN A 96 3.46 10.76 1.79
C GLN A 96 2.71 9.98 0.71
N ILE A 97 2.68 8.65 0.79
CA ILE A 97 1.96 7.79 -0.16
C ILE A 97 0.45 8.07 -0.12
N LYS A 98 -0.13 8.23 1.08
CA LYS A 98 -1.53 8.64 1.25
C LYS A 98 -1.83 9.96 0.53
N LYS A 99 -0.92 10.92 0.63
CA LYS A 99 -1.05 12.21 -0.07
C LYS A 99 -1.01 12.02 -1.59
N GLU A 100 -0.04 11.25 -2.10
CA GLU A 100 0.08 10.94 -3.53
C GLU A 100 -1.21 10.28 -4.07
N LEU A 101 -1.76 9.28 -3.35
CA LEU A 101 -3.04 8.64 -3.72
C LEU A 101 -4.22 9.62 -3.66
N SER A 102 -4.27 10.51 -2.67
CA SER A 102 -5.31 11.54 -2.58
C SER A 102 -5.23 12.54 -3.73
N ASP A 103 -4.03 12.89 -4.17
CA ASP A 103 -3.82 13.81 -5.29
C ASP A 103 -4.21 13.13 -6.61
N ILE A 104 -3.85 11.85 -6.81
CA ILE A 104 -4.33 11.02 -7.94
C ILE A 104 -5.86 10.95 -7.98
N TYR A 105 -6.51 10.72 -6.83
CA TYR A 105 -7.97 10.65 -6.76
C TYR A 105 -8.63 11.98 -7.16
N LYS A 106 -8.05 13.12 -6.76
CA LYS A 106 -8.53 14.45 -7.16
C LYS A 106 -8.30 14.70 -8.64
N GLU A 107 -7.14 14.34 -9.18
CA GLU A 107 -6.82 14.43 -10.61
C GLU A 107 -7.87 13.65 -11.43
N LEU A 108 -8.15 12.41 -11.05
CA LEU A 108 -9.20 11.57 -11.66
C LEU A 108 -10.59 12.20 -11.52
N SER A 109 -10.95 12.75 -10.36
CA SER A 109 -12.27 13.35 -10.17
C SER A 109 -12.49 14.60 -11.05
N SER A 110 -11.41 15.25 -11.51
CA SER A 110 -11.43 16.48 -12.31
C SER A 110 -11.34 16.28 -13.83
N SER A 111 -11.02 15.06 -14.31
CA SER A 111 -10.63 14.80 -15.72
C SER A 111 -11.78 14.29 -16.61
N LEU A 112 -13.01 14.77 -16.38
CA LEU A 112 -14.24 14.31 -17.06
C LEU A 112 -14.35 14.64 -18.56
N GLU A 113 -13.49 15.49 -19.13
CA GLU A 113 -13.66 16.05 -20.50
C GLU A 113 -12.75 15.46 -21.59
N LEU A 114 -11.91 14.46 -21.31
CA LEU A 114 -10.95 13.93 -22.29
C LEU A 114 -11.62 13.26 -23.52
N GLY A 115 -10.88 12.97 -24.60
CA GLY A 115 -11.33 12.05 -25.67
C GLY A 115 -11.27 10.56 -25.24
N ASP A 116 -11.78 9.62 -26.04
CA ASP A 116 -11.81 8.18 -25.69
C ASP A 116 -10.42 7.55 -25.58
N LYS A 117 -9.55 7.78 -26.57
CA LYS A 117 -8.17 7.29 -26.58
C LYS A 117 -7.32 7.95 -25.49
N GLU A 118 -7.46 9.26 -25.33
CA GLU A 118 -6.73 10.03 -24.31
C GLU A 118 -7.11 9.60 -22.89
N ALA A 119 -8.40 9.31 -22.65
CA ALA A 119 -8.84 8.80 -21.36
C ALA A 119 -8.33 7.39 -21.07
N PHE A 120 -8.21 6.53 -22.09
CA PHE A 120 -7.65 5.19 -21.92
C PHE A 120 -6.16 5.24 -21.56
N ASP A 121 -5.37 6.02 -22.30
CA ASP A 121 -3.94 6.21 -22.05
C ASP A 121 -3.72 6.85 -20.67
N TYR A 122 -4.55 7.83 -20.32
CA TYR A 122 -4.53 8.48 -19.02
C TYR A 122 -4.84 7.50 -17.88
N CYS A 123 -5.94 6.75 -17.94
CA CYS A 123 -6.31 5.77 -16.92
C CYS A 123 -5.25 4.67 -16.76
N THR A 124 -4.62 4.24 -17.85
CA THR A 124 -3.53 3.26 -17.81
C THR A 124 -2.30 3.80 -17.07
N SER A 125 -1.96 5.07 -17.31
CA SER A 125 -0.90 5.77 -16.56
C SER A 125 -1.23 5.87 -15.07
N ILE A 126 -2.49 6.21 -14.74
CA ILE A 126 -2.95 6.29 -13.34
C ILE A 126 -2.89 4.92 -12.67
N HIS A 127 -3.37 3.86 -13.32
CA HIS A 127 -3.31 2.50 -12.78
C HIS A 127 -1.88 2.09 -12.42
N LYS A 128 -0.90 2.43 -13.28
CA LYS A 128 0.53 2.19 -12.98
C LYS A 128 1.02 2.99 -11.76
N ARG A 129 0.62 4.26 -11.63
CA ARG A 129 0.96 5.11 -10.46
C ARG A 129 0.35 4.56 -9.17
N VAL A 130 -0.91 4.13 -9.20
CA VAL A 130 -1.60 3.51 -8.04
C VAL A 130 -0.94 2.19 -7.66
N ALA A 131 -0.59 1.35 -8.63
CA ALA A 131 0.13 0.11 -8.38
C ALA A 131 1.50 0.35 -7.70
N ASP A 132 2.26 1.34 -8.18
CA ASP A 132 3.52 1.75 -7.53
C ASP A 132 3.31 2.25 -6.09
N CYS A 133 2.29 3.08 -5.86
CA CYS A 133 1.91 3.54 -4.52
C CYS A 133 1.58 2.35 -3.60
N ASN A 134 0.82 1.37 -4.08
CA ASN A 134 0.45 0.18 -3.31
C ASN A 134 1.68 -0.66 -2.94
N VAL A 135 2.61 -0.87 -3.87
CA VAL A 135 3.85 -1.62 -3.58
C VAL A 135 4.65 -0.92 -2.48
N ARG A 136 4.90 0.39 -2.62
CA ARG A 136 5.61 1.19 -1.61
C ARG A 136 4.87 1.19 -0.27
N TYR A 137 3.54 1.24 -0.31
CA TYR A 137 2.71 1.21 0.88
C TYR A 137 2.85 -0.11 1.64
N PHE A 138 2.68 -1.25 0.98
CA PHE A 138 2.78 -2.57 1.62
C PHE A 138 4.18 -2.83 2.19
N GLU A 139 5.23 -2.34 1.53
CA GLU A 139 6.59 -2.42 2.05
C GLU A 139 6.75 -1.64 3.36
N ASN A 140 6.25 -0.40 3.44
CA ASN A 140 6.35 0.39 4.66
C ASN A 140 5.39 -0.11 5.76
N TYR A 141 4.19 -0.53 5.38
CA TYR A 141 3.19 -1.05 6.31
C TYR A 141 3.66 -2.33 6.99
N SER A 142 4.22 -3.29 6.24
CA SER A 142 4.76 -4.52 6.81
C SER A 142 5.89 -4.26 7.80
N LYS A 143 6.76 -3.29 7.53
CA LYS A 143 7.83 -2.86 8.45
C LYS A 143 7.26 -2.22 9.72
N ILE A 144 6.29 -1.32 9.59
CA ILE A 144 5.60 -0.73 10.76
C ILE A 144 4.96 -1.82 11.61
N LYS A 145 4.20 -2.73 11.00
CA LYS A 145 3.52 -3.81 11.71
C LYS A 145 4.51 -4.67 12.49
N SER A 146 5.61 -5.08 11.85
CA SER A 146 6.68 -5.83 12.50
C SER A 146 7.29 -5.09 13.69
N VAL A 147 7.52 -3.78 13.57
CA VAL A 147 8.03 -2.94 14.66
C VAL A 147 7.03 -2.87 15.83
N VAL A 148 5.75 -2.65 15.55
CA VAL A 148 4.70 -2.59 16.59
C VAL A 148 4.54 -3.94 17.30
N ASP A 149 4.45 -5.04 16.54
CA ASP A 149 4.40 -6.39 17.09
C ASP A 149 5.63 -6.68 17.96
N GLY A 150 6.82 -6.23 17.52
CA GLY A 150 8.07 -6.35 18.27
C GLY A 150 8.06 -5.57 19.59
N ILE A 151 7.61 -4.31 19.57
CA ILE A 151 7.48 -3.48 20.77
C ILE A 151 6.54 -4.13 21.78
N GLU A 152 5.35 -4.56 21.34
CA GLU A 152 4.35 -5.18 22.21
C GLU A 152 4.85 -6.48 22.85
N ASN A 153 5.53 -7.34 22.08
CA ASN A 153 6.06 -8.61 22.58
C ASN A 153 7.20 -8.40 23.58
N ILE A 154 8.14 -7.49 23.29
CA ILE A 154 9.24 -7.19 24.20
C ILE A 154 8.70 -6.54 25.48
N ALA A 155 7.75 -5.60 25.36
CA ALA A 155 7.13 -4.97 26.51
C ALA A 155 6.43 -5.98 27.42
N ARG A 156 5.66 -6.92 26.83
CA ARG A 156 4.99 -7.99 27.57
C ARG A 156 5.98 -8.88 28.31
N HIS A 157 7.04 -9.35 27.63
CA HIS A 157 8.06 -10.18 28.26
C HIS A 157 8.84 -9.45 29.35
N ALA A 158 9.15 -8.16 29.16
CA ALA A 158 9.84 -7.37 30.17
C ALA A 158 8.98 -7.18 31.43
N LYS A 159 7.65 -7.11 31.29
CA LYS A 159 6.70 -7.02 32.40
C LYS A 159 6.51 -8.35 33.13
N GLU A 160 6.51 -9.47 32.41
CA GLU A 160 6.40 -10.81 33.01
C GLU A 160 7.64 -11.17 33.86
N ASN A 161 8.79 -10.56 33.57
CA ASN A 161 10.07 -10.84 34.23
C ASN A 161 10.53 -9.74 35.20
N SER A 162 9.70 -8.74 35.46
CA SER A 162 9.93 -7.65 36.43
C SER A 162 9.15 -7.87 37.71
#